data_AF-A0A819DW04-F1
#
_entry.id   AF-A0A819DW04-F1
#
_cell.length_a   1.000
_cell.length_b   1.000
_cell.length_c   1.000
_cell.angle_alpha   90.00
_cell.angle_beta   90.00
_cell.angle_gamma   90.00
#
_symmetry.space_group_name_H-M   'P 1'
#
loop_
_entity.id
_entity.type
_entity.pdbx_description
1 polymer ?
#
loop_
_entity_poly.entity_id
_entity_poly.type
_entity_poly.pdbx_seq_one_letter_code
_entity_poly.pdbx_strand_id
1 'polypeptide(L)'
;MYSKTNIFCIIFIGFILLLDTESYPYYEPFEHHHHGYEGNYGAYPYQGRAQCFSADSLIKLSNGEYKQIGNLKSGDEIITIEQSKIISTEMIMMLDRQISKEALFYKLTTDSGNEISLTEYHLIPIMNSIGNKTYLFAKQIQIGDYLFVLSNDKLIHSPVVNITIEMKKGYYAPLTMKGTLLINNILASCFANINDHYLAQYSMAPFRYYYKFTRFISLHDPFNINKTEGLHWTVNYMFHFARYFNSDVLFL
;
A
#
# COMPACT_ATOMS: atom_id res chain seq x y z
N MET A 1 -18.88 -32.13 -11.06
CA MET A 1 -19.52 -30.79 -11.06
C MET A 1 -19.07 -30.06 -9.81
N TYR A 2 -18.01 -29.24 -9.92
CA TYR A 2 -17.58 -28.38 -8.83
C TYR A 2 -18.44 -27.12 -8.84
N SER A 3 -19.25 -26.95 -7.80
CA SER A 3 -20.20 -25.84 -7.67
C SER A 3 -19.47 -24.50 -7.64
N LYS A 4 -20.01 -23.52 -8.39
CA LYS A 4 -19.56 -22.11 -8.45
C LYS A 4 -19.48 -21.44 -7.07
N THR A 5 -20.06 -22.04 -6.03
CA THR A 5 -20.05 -21.55 -4.63
C THR A 5 -18.67 -21.65 -3.96
N ASN A 6 -17.81 -22.61 -4.35
CA ASN A 6 -16.53 -22.82 -3.63
C ASN A 6 -15.43 -21.81 -3.99
N ILE A 7 -15.45 -21.26 -5.21
CA ILE A 7 -14.48 -20.23 -5.60
C ILE A 7 -14.81 -18.90 -4.91
N PHE A 8 -16.10 -18.57 -4.78
CA PHE A 8 -16.52 -17.38 -4.01
C PHE A 8 -16.20 -17.51 -2.52
N CYS A 9 -16.31 -18.70 -1.91
CA CYS A 9 -15.93 -18.90 -0.50
C CYS A 9 -14.43 -18.78 -0.23
N ILE A 10 -13.54 -19.21 -1.13
CA ILE A 10 -12.08 -19.10 -0.92
C ILE A 10 -11.59 -17.65 -1.04
N ILE A 11 -12.21 -16.89 -1.95
CA ILE A 11 -12.04 -15.43 -2.03
C ILE A 11 -12.49 -14.75 -0.71
N PHE A 12 -13.47 -15.35 -0.03
CA PHE A 12 -14.11 -14.80 1.16
C PHE A 12 -13.39 -15.09 2.48
N ILE A 13 -12.86 -16.32 2.66
CA ILE A 13 -12.18 -16.72 3.91
C ILE A 13 -10.88 -15.92 4.10
N GLY A 14 -10.15 -15.65 3.02
CA GLY A 14 -8.98 -14.76 3.06
C GLY A 14 -9.33 -13.30 3.39
N PHE A 15 -10.58 -12.87 3.19
CA PHE A 15 -11.04 -11.50 3.43
C PHE A 15 -11.70 -11.32 4.81
N ILE A 16 -12.32 -12.36 5.37
CA ILE A 16 -12.77 -12.37 6.77
C ILE A 16 -11.55 -12.29 7.72
N LEU A 17 -10.48 -13.04 7.43
CA LEU A 17 -9.23 -12.98 8.20
C LEU A 17 -8.50 -11.63 8.10
N LEU A 18 -8.82 -10.78 7.12
CA LEU A 18 -8.31 -9.41 7.01
C LEU A 18 -9.03 -8.41 7.92
N LEU A 19 -10.23 -8.74 8.38
CA LEU A 19 -11.05 -7.89 9.24
C LEU A 19 -11.05 -8.36 10.69
N ASP A 20 -10.57 -9.58 10.96
CA ASP A 20 -10.49 -10.18 12.29
C ASP A 20 -9.22 -9.79 13.07
N THR A 21 -8.37 -8.89 12.53
CA THR A 21 -7.17 -8.41 13.21
C THR A 21 -7.37 -7.15 14.06
N GLU A 22 -8.60 -6.65 14.22
CA GLU A 22 -8.93 -5.59 15.19
C GLU A 22 -9.93 -6.05 16.26
N SER A 23 -9.47 -6.96 17.12
CA SER A 23 -9.79 -6.89 18.55
C SER A 23 -8.51 -6.60 19.35
N TYR A 24 -7.80 -5.54 18.99
CA TYR A 24 -6.81 -4.96 19.90
C TYR A 24 -7.45 -3.82 20.69
N PRO A 25 -7.39 -3.87 22.04
CA PRO A 25 -8.06 -2.89 22.88
C PRO A 25 -7.54 -1.50 22.56
N TYR A 26 -8.45 -0.54 22.61
CA TYR A 26 -8.20 0.90 22.59
C TYR A 26 -6.97 1.23 23.45
N TYR A 27 -5.82 1.40 22.82
CA TYR A 27 -4.64 1.92 23.50
C TYR A 27 -4.80 3.43 23.54
N GLU A 28 -4.98 3.97 24.74
CA GLU A 28 -4.81 5.39 24.98
C GLU A 28 -3.42 5.83 24.47
N PRO A 29 -3.28 7.07 23.96
CA PRO A 29 -1.98 7.55 23.53
C PRO A 29 -1.09 7.66 24.76
N PHE A 30 -0.12 6.75 24.90
CA PHE A 30 1.01 7.00 25.76
C PHE A 30 1.76 8.21 25.20
N GLU A 31 1.75 9.30 25.96
CA GLU A 31 2.64 10.44 25.77
C GLU A 31 4.09 9.95 25.79
N HIS A 32 4.67 9.72 24.62
CA HIS A 32 6.11 9.62 24.49
C HIS A 32 6.67 11.03 24.37
N HIS A 33 7.22 11.51 25.48
CA HIS A 33 8.04 12.70 25.57
C HIS A 33 9.24 12.59 24.61
N HIS A 34 9.08 13.06 23.39
CA HIS A 34 10.19 13.51 22.57
C HIS A 34 10.33 15.02 22.75
N HIS A 35 11.49 15.42 23.27
CA HIS A 35 11.86 16.80 23.52
C HIS A 35 11.58 17.68 22.29
N GLY A 36 10.62 18.58 22.44
CA GLY A 36 10.52 19.85 21.72
C GLY A 36 9.85 19.80 20.35
N TYR A 37 8.53 19.63 20.29
CA TYR A 37 7.65 20.34 19.35
C TYR A 37 6.22 20.29 19.90
N GLU A 38 5.77 21.39 20.53
CA GLU A 38 4.36 21.60 20.88
C GLU A 38 3.58 21.94 19.60
N GLY A 39 3.13 20.91 18.90
CA GLY A 39 2.17 21.02 17.80
C GLY A 39 0.78 20.68 18.31
N ASN A 40 -0.13 21.65 18.26
CA ASN A 40 -1.51 21.53 18.69
C ASN A 40 -2.27 20.61 17.70
N TYR A 41 -2.34 19.30 17.97
CA TYR A 41 -3.04 18.32 17.13
C TYR A 41 -4.56 18.44 17.33
N GLY A 42 -5.16 19.42 16.66
CA GLY A 42 -6.62 19.54 16.53
C GLY A 42 -7.20 18.30 15.83
N ALA A 43 -8.33 17.81 16.36
CA ALA A 43 -9.04 16.65 15.87
C ALA A 43 -9.42 16.76 14.38
N TYR A 44 -8.81 15.92 13.53
CA TYR A 44 -9.17 15.81 12.11
C TYR A 44 -10.12 14.61 11.88
N PRO A 45 -11.38 14.83 11.47
CA PRO A 45 -12.35 13.76 11.28
C PRO A 45 -12.21 13.16 9.88
N TYR A 46 -11.27 12.23 9.73
CA TYR A 46 -11.38 11.14 8.76
C TYR A 46 -10.92 9.87 9.47
N GLN A 47 -11.83 9.26 10.25
CA GLN A 47 -11.63 7.94 10.87
C GLN A 47 -11.72 6.83 9.80
N GLY A 48 -10.75 6.84 8.90
CA GLY A 48 -10.37 5.75 8.03
C GLY A 48 -8.88 5.93 7.80
N ARG A 49 -8.04 5.08 8.41
CA ARG A 49 -6.58 5.18 8.32
C ARG A 49 -6.20 5.26 6.83
N ALA A 50 -5.63 6.39 6.40
CA ALA A 50 -5.15 6.58 5.04
C ALA A 50 -3.99 5.58 4.79
N GLN A 51 -3.98 4.93 3.63
CA GLN A 51 -3.16 3.75 3.32
C GLN A 51 -2.42 3.95 2.00
N CYS A 52 -1.58 4.96 1.95
CA CYS A 52 -1.28 5.61 0.67
C CYS A 52 0.13 6.21 0.62
N PHE A 53 0.54 6.53 -0.60
CA PHE A 53 1.70 7.36 -0.91
C PHE A 53 1.26 8.78 -1.26
N SER A 54 2.17 9.74 -1.08
CA SER A 54 1.90 11.14 -1.38
C SER A 54 1.82 11.43 -2.89
N ALA A 55 1.06 12.46 -3.26
CA ALA A 55 0.79 12.83 -4.66
C ALA A 55 2.03 13.14 -5.52
N ASP A 56 3.13 13.58 -4.91
CA ASP A 56 4.41 13.89 -5.55
C ASP A 56 5.29 12.67 -5.81
N SER A 57 4.84 11.47 -5.42
CA SER A 57 5.57 10.22 -5.66
C SER A 57 5.76 9.92 -7.15
N LEU A 58 6.98 9.51 -7.51
CA LEU A 58 7.36 9.12 -8.87
C LEU A 58 7.53 7.61 -9.00
N ILE A 59 7.06 7.08 -10.13
CA ILE A 59 7.04 5.65 -10.47
C ILE A 59 7.87 5.45 -11.72
N LYS A 60 8.84 4.53 -11.67
CA LYS A 60 9.63 4.16 -12.85
C LYS A 60 8.85 3.14 -13.70
N LEU A 61 8.55 3.52 -14.94
CA LEU A 61 7.95 2.66 -15.95
C LEU A 61 9.00 1.69 -16.51
N SER A 62 8.55 0.59 -17.10
CA SER A 62 9.44 -0.43 -17.71
C SER A 62 10.19 0.08 -18.94
N ASN A 63 9.70 1.15 -19.59
CA ASN A 63 10.39 1.85 -20.67
C ASN A 63 11.50 2.82 -20.18
N GLY A 64 11.70 2.94 -18.86
CA GLY A 64 12.69 3.82 -18.23
C GLY A 64 12.19 5.23 -17.90
N GLU A 65 11.00 5.62 -18.37
CA GLU A 65 10.40 6.91 -18.04
C GLU A 65 9.88 6.94 -16.59
N TYR A 66 9.70 8.14 -16.05
CA TYR A 66 9.05 8.35 -14.76
C TYR A 66 7.66 8.94 -14.93
N LYS A 67 6.72 8.46 -14.12
CA LYS A 67 5.36 8.97 -14.06
C LYS A 67 4.99 9.32 -12.63
N GLN A 68 4.31 10.45 -12.44
CA GLN A 68 3.69 10.75 -11.15
C GLN A 68 2.62 9.72 -10.81
N ILE A 69 2.53 9.34 -9.54
CA ILE A 69 1.59 8.32 -9.06
C ILE A 69 0.14 8.61 -9.42
N GLY A 70 -0.25 9.90 -9.39
CA GLY A 70 -1.61 10.33 -9.75
C GLY A 70 -1.96 10.21 -11.23
N ASN A 71 -0.96 9.99 -12.09
CA ASN A 71 -1.10 9.82 -13.53
C ASN A 71 -0.98 8.36 -13.98
N LEU A 72 -0.76 7.42 -13.05
CA LEU A 72 -0.75 5.99 -13.35
C LEU A 72 -2.11 5.54 -13.92
N LYS A 73 -2.05 4.66 -14.91
CA LYS A 73 -3.20 4.08 -15.60
C LYS A 73 -3.16 2.56 -15.55
N SER A 74 -4.32 1.95 -15.77
CA SER A 74 -4.45 0.49 -15.85
C SER A 74 -3.61 -0.02 -17.01
N GLY A 75 -2.85 -1.08 -16.78
CA GLY A 75 -1.95 -1.65 -17.77
C GLY A 75 -0.64 -0.89 -17.97
N ASP A 76 -0.37 0.19 -17.21
CA ASP A 76 0.98 0.75 -17.17
C ASP A 76 1.96 -0.32 -16.69
N GLU A 77 2.97 -0.61 -17.50
CA GLU A 77 4.08 -1.48 -17.12
C GLU A 77 5.11 -0.69 -16.30
N ILE A 78 5.31 -1.13 -15.07
CA ILE A 78 6.19 -0.48 -14.10
C ILE A 78 7.22 -1.45 -13.54
N ILE A 79 8.29 -0.90 -12.98
CA ILE A 79 9.37 -1.69 -12.42
C ILE A 79 9.10 -2.01 -10.93
N THR A 80 9.38 -3.25 -10.55
CA THR A 80 9.40 -3.71 -9.16
C THR A 80 10.57 -4.68 -8.92
N ILE A 81 10.71 -5.17 -7.69
CA ILE A 81 11.74 -6.11 -7.28
C ILE A 81 11.10 -7.39 -6.74
N GLU A 82 11.52 -8.53 -7.28
CA GLU A 82 11.15 -9.86 -6.81
C GLU A 82 12.41 -10.73 -6.72
N GLN A 83 12.63 -11.39 -5.58
CA GLN A 83 13.81 -12.24 -5.36
C GLN A 83 15.15 -11.57 -5.75
N SER A 84 15.30 -10.29 -5.36
CA SER A 84 16.47 -9.45 -5.68
C SER A 84 16.70 -9.18 -7.18
N LYS A 85 15.70 -9.46 -8.03
CA LYS A 85 15.72 -9.14 -9.46
C LYS A 85 14.76 -8.02 -9.77
N ILE A 86 15.22 -7.12 -10.64
CA ILE A 86 14.39 -6.07 -11.22
C ILE A 86 13.49 -6.71 -12.27
N ILE A 87 12.18 -6.55 -12.14
CA ILE A 87 11.18 -7.13 -13.04
C ILE A 87 10.11 -6.10 -13.42
N SER A 88 9.42 -6.33 -14.55
CA SER A 88 8.22 -5.57 -14.94
C SER A 88 6.97 -6.14 -14.25
N THR A 89 6.04 -5.27 -13.88
CA THR A 89 4.70 -5.61 -13.39
C THR A 89 3.68 -4.60 -13.90
N GLU A 90 2.45 -5.04 -14.11
CA GLU A 90 1.37 -4.14 -14.53
C GLU A 90 0.68 -3.50 -13.33
N MET A 91 0.39 -2.20 -13.46
CA MET A 91 -0.58 -1.49 -12.64
C MET A 91 -1.99 -1.98 -12.97
N ILE A 92 -2.73 -2.46 -11.97
CA ILE A 92 -4.07 -3.03 -12.20
C ILE A 92 -5.20 -2.08 -11.84
N MET A 93 -5.11 -1.43 -10.68
CA MET A 93 -6.12 -0.50 -10.18
C MET A 93 -5.55 0.48 -9.16
N MET A 94 -6.29 1.55 -8.88
CA MET A 94 -6.05 2.44 -7.75
C MET A 94 -7.08 2.11 -6.67
N LEU A 95 -6.63 1.64 -5.49
CA LEU A 95 -7.51 1.25 -4.38
C LEU A 95 -8.15 2.46 -3.71
N ASP A 96 -7.37 3.52 -3.52
CA ASP A 96 -7.81 4.80 -2.99
C ASP A 96 -7.11 5.94 -3.74
N ARG A 97 -7.85 7.00 -4.02
CA ARG A 97 -7.40 8.19 -4.74
C ARG A 97 -8.05 9.40 -4.11
N GLN A 98 -7.30 10.19 -3.37
CA GLN A 98 -7.76 11.47 -2.85
C GLN A 98 -6.87 12.57 -3.43
N ILE A 99 -7.45 13.53 -4.13
CA ILE A 99 -6.68 14.61 -4.78
C ILE A 99 -6.60 15.80 -3.83
N SER A 100 -7.71 16.11 -3.14
CA SER A 100 -7.80 17.32 -2.34
C SER A 100 -7.63 17.12 -0.83
N LYS A 101 -7.65 15.87 -0.33
CA LYS A 101 -7.51 15.58 1.10
C LYS A 101 -6.07 15.65 1.56
N GLU A 102 -5.88 16.06 2.80
CA GLU A 102 -4.59 16.06 3.47
C GLU A 102 -4.43 14.80 4.33
N ALA A 103 -3.20 14.34 4.46
CA ALA A 103 -2.83 13.24 5.35
C ALA A 103 -1.43 13.49 5.93
N LEU A 104 -1.16 12.87 7.08
CA LEU A 104 0.18 12.80 7.66
C LEU A 104 0.97 11.67 6.99
N PHE A 105 2.21 11.97 6.65
CA PHE A 105 3.14 11.04 6.02
C PHE A 105 4.41 10.93 6.87
N TYR A 106 4.89 9.70 7.00
CA TYR A 106 6.26 9.41 7.40
C TYR A 106 7.13 9.56 6.17
N LYS A 107 7.96 10.60 6.15
CA LYS A 107 8.99 10.82 5.15
C LYS A 107 10.29 10.17 5.62
N LEU A 108 10.65 9.07 4.97
CA LEU A 108 11.88 8.33 5.20
C LEU A 108 12.93 8.79 4.20
N THR A 109 14.12 9.16 4.68
CA THR A 109 15.26 9.54 3.83
C THR A 109 16.37 8.53 4.01
N THR A 110 16.91 8.02 2.91
CA THR A 110 18.02 7.06 2.91
C THR A 110 19.37 7.76 2.72
N ASP A 111 20.44 7.12 3.18
CA ASP A 111 21.82 7.61 2.97
C ASP A 111 22.18 7.81 1.49
N SER A 112 21.62 7.00 0.59
CA SER A 112 21.74 7.16 -0.86
C SER A 112 21.03 8.41 -1.42
N GLY A 113 20.35 9.19 -0.58
CA GLY A 113 19.63 10.41 -0.95
C GLY A 113 18.21 10.18 -1.48
N ASN A 114 17.68 8.95 -1.38
CA ASN A 114 16.31 8.65 -1.81
C ASN A 114 15.31 8.94 -0.69
N GLU A 115 14.12 9.39 -1.06
CA GLU A 115 13.07 9.76 -0.12
C GLU A 115 11.74 9.11 -0.49
N ILE A 116 11.00 8.61 0.49
CA ILE A 116 9.64 8.08 0.33
C ILE A 116 8.73 8.62 1.42
N SER A 117 7.54 9.08 1.03
CA SER A 117 6.50 9.56 1.94
C SER A 117 5.30 8.61 1.89
N LEU A 118 5.04 7.92 3.01
CA LEU A 118 4.00 6.90 3.15
C LEU A 118 3.25 7.09 4.46
N THR A 119 1.98 6.71 4.52
CA THR A 119 1.17 6.85 5.74
C THR A 119 1.61 5.88 6.84
N GLU A 120 1.23 6.18 8.09
CA GLU A 120 1.69 5.49 9.32
C GLU A 120 1.70 3.96 9.24
N TYR A 121 0.64 3.38 8.66
CA TYR A 121 0.41 1.93 8.59
C TYR A 121 0.68 1.33 7.21
N HIS A 122 1.39 2.04 6.34
CA HIS A 122 1.76 1.52 5.03
C HIS A 122 2.97 0.59 5.14
N LEU A 123 2.92 -0.57 4.49
CA LEU A 123 4.00 -1.56 4.58
C LEU A 123 5.17 -1.18 3.67
N ILE A 124 6.37 -1.19 4.25
CA ILE A 124 7.62 -1.06 3.52
C ILE A 124 8.50 -2.30 3.76
N PRO A 125 9.01 -2.93 2.69
CA PRO A 125 9.99 -3.99 2.84
C PRO A 125 11.34 -3.45 3.32
N ILE A 126 11.90 -4.11 4.33
CA ILE A 126 13.22 -3.83 4.88
C ILE A 126 14.12 -5.06 4.80
N MET A 127 15.42 -4.83 4.81
CA MET A 127 16.41 -5.88 5.05
C MET A 127 16.68 -5.97 6.55
N ASN A 128 16.33 -7.10 7.17
CA ASN A 128 16.60 -7.31 8.59
C ASN A 128 18.08 -7.65 8.84
N SER A 129 18.49 -7.67 10.12
CA SER A 129 19.88 -7.93 10.53
C SER A 129 20.46 -9.28 10.10
N ILE A 130 19.61 -10.23 9.71
CA ILE A 130 20.00 -11.59 9.27
C ILE A 130 20.10 -11.65 7.73
N GLY A 131 19.79 -10.57 7.02
CA GLY A 131 19.82 -10.52 5.57
C GLY A 131 18.54 -11.05 4.90
N ASN A 132 17.43 -11.13 5.64
CA ASN A 132 16.13 -11.52 5.10
C ASN A 132 15.24 -10.30 4.84
N LYS A 133 14.47 -10.35 3.75
CA LYS A 133 13.42 -9.37 3.46
C LYS A 133 12.23 -9.59 4.39
N THR A 134 11.90 -8.57 5.20
CA THR A 134 10.69 -8.51 6.03
C THR A 134 9.89 -7.25 5.70
N TYR A 135 8.70 -7.09 6.27
CA TYR A 135 7.86 -5.90 6.07
C TYR A 135 7.57 -5.25 7.42
N LEU A 136 7.67 -3.93 7.49
CA LEU A 136 7.31 -3.14 8.65
C LEU A 136 6.33 -2.04 8.23
N PHE A 137 5.50 -1.57 9.17
CA PHE A 137 4.76 -0.34 8.97
C PHE A 137 5.71 0.86 8.98
N ALA A 138 5.37 1.94 8.28
CA ALA A 138 6.15 3.17 8.23
C ALA A 138 6.54 3.68 9.63
N LYS A 139 5.60 3.63 10.59
CA LYS A 139 5.86 4.06 11.97
C LYS A 139 6.82 3.18 12.78
N GLN A 140 7.06 1.96 12.32
CA GLN A 140 7.96 1.02 12.99
C GLN A 140 9.40 1.15 12.46
N ILE A 141 9.61 1.91 11.39
CA ILE A 141 10.93 2.15 10.82
C ILE A 141 11.76 3.00 11.77
N GLN A 142 13.02 2.60 11.92
CA GLN A 142 14.01 3.29 12.73
C GLN A 142 15.19 3.75 11.87
N ILE A 143 15.87 4.78 12.33
CA ILE A 143 17.16 5.19 11.73
C ILE A 143 18.13 4.00 11.83
N GLY A 144 18.76 3.68 10.71
CA GLY A 144 19.62 2.50 10.57
C GLY A 144 18.95 1.29 9.91
N ASP A 145 17.62 1.26 9.79
CA ASP A 145 16.94 0.21 9.00
C ASP A 145 17.30 0.33 7.52
N TYR A 146 17.47 -0.81 6.85
CA TYR A 146 17.90 -0.85 5.46
C TYR A 146 16.73 -1.00 4.51
N LEU A 147 16.53 0.01 3.65
CA LEU A 147 15.54 -0.03 2.57
C LEU A 147 16.14 -0.56 1.28
N PHE A 148 15.32 -1.22 0.47
CA PHE A 148 15.68 -1.63 -0.89
C PHE A 148 15.55 -0.44 -1.84
N VAL A 149 16.68 -0.01 -2.41
CA VAL A 149 16.76 1.16 -3.28
C VAL A 149 17.32 0.75 -4.64
N LEU A 150 16.71 1.25 -5.71
CA LEU A 150 17.22 1.15 -7.06
C LEU A 150 18.13 2.36 -7.35
N SER A 151 19.44 2.13 -7.49
CA SER A 151 20.42 3.16 -7.83
C SER A 151 21.24 2.74 -9.04
N ASN A 152 21.28 3.57 -10.09
CA ASN A 152 21.99 3.26 -11.35
C ASN A 152 21.66 1.86 -11.90
N ASP A 153 20.36 1.52 -11.93
CA ASP A 153 19.82 0.21 -12.33
C ASP A 153 20.37 -1.01 -11.56
N LYS A 154 20.93 -0.75 -10.37
CA LYS A 154 21.37 -1.78 -9.42
C LYS A 154 20.54 -1.68 -8.14
N LEU A 155 20.15 -2.84 -7.64
CA LEU A 155 19.53 -2.94 -6.32
C LEU A 155 20.59 -2.81 -5.24
N ILE A 156 20.43 -1.82 -4.38
CA ILE A 156 21.26 -1.60 -3.19
C ILE A 156 20.39 -1.62 -1.93
N HIS A 157 21.01 -1.82 -0.78
CA HIS A 157 20.37 -1.60 0.51
C HIS A 157 20.94 -0.30 1.10
N SER A 158 20.07 0.67 1.37
CA SER A 158 20.49 1.96 1.93
C SER A 158 19.86 2.14 3.30
N PRO A 159 20.64 2.48 4.34
CA PRO A 159 20.09 2.74 5.66
C PRO A 159 19.26 4.03 5.65
N VAL A 160 18.20 4.05 6.46
CA VAL A 160 17.44 5.27 6.77
C VAL A 160 18.28 6.16 7.66
N VAL A 161 18.46 7.42 7.26
CA VAL A 161 19.26 8.42 7.98
C VAL A 161 18.41 9.53 8.60
N ASN A 162 17.18 9.72 8.10
CA ASN A 162 16.26 10.72 8.63
C ASN A 162 14.81 10.25 8.50
N ILE A 163 14.01 10.55 9.51
CA ILE A 163 12.57 10.27 9.57
C ILE A 163 11.89 11.56 10.00
N THR A 164 11.00 12.07 9.17
CA THR A 164 10.21 13.27 9.47
C THR A 164 8.73 12.99 9.23
N ILE A 165 7.88 13.71 9.93
CA ILE A 165 6.42 13.65 9.71
C ILE A 165 6.01 14.93 8.99
N GLU A 166 5.39 14.79 7.84
CA GLU A 166 4.92 15.90 7.02
C GLU A 166 3.44 15.76 6.69
N MET A 167 2.71 16.88 6.70
CA MET A 167 1.35 16.94 6.21
C MET A 167 1.37 17.27 4.72
N LYS A 168 0.76 16.43 3.89
CA LYS A 168 0.69 16.66 2.44
C LYS A 168 -0.72 16.49 1.92
N LYS A 169 -1.00 17.25 0.86
CA LYS A 169 -2.25 17.16 0.11
C LYS A 169 -2.13 16.12 -1.01
N GLY A 170 -3.15 15.28 -1.10
CA GLY A 170 -3.31 14.29 -2.14
C GLY A 170 -2.56 12.98 -1.84
N TYR A 171 -3.26 11.86 -2.00
CA TYR A 171 -2.73 10.54 -1.70
C TYR A 171 -3.34 9.43 -2.54
N TYR A 172 -2.55 8.40 -2.81
CA TYR A 172 -2.86 7.34 -3.78
C TYR A 172 -2.41 5.97 -3.28
N ALA A 173 -3.22 4.94 -3.52
CA ALA A 173 -2.94 3.54 -3.18
C ALA A 173 -2.97 2.65 -4.43
N PRO A 174 -1.87 2.58 -5.21
CA PRO A 174 -1.83 1.77 -6.41
C PRO A 174 -1.70 0.28 -6.07
N LEU A 175 -2.40 -0.56 -6.83
CA LEU A 175 -2.28 -2.00 -6.77
C LEU A 175 -1.66 -2.54 -8.07
N THR A 176 -0.63 -3.37 -7.92
CA THR A 176 0.04 -4.05 -9.04
C THR A 176 -0.23 -5.54 -9.06
N MET A 177 0.08 -6.17 -10.19
CA MET A 177 0.07 -7.63 -10.32
C MET A 177 0.98 -8.34 -9.31
N LYS A 178 2.10 -7.71 -8.92
CA LYS A 178 3.05 -8.26 -7.94
C LYS A 178 2.79 -7.83 -6.50
N GLY A 179 1.98 -6.79 -6.26
CA GLY A 179 1.72 -6.25 -4.92
C GLY A 179 2.86 -5.40 -4.35
N THR A 180 3.87 -5.11 -5.17
CA THR A 180 4.99 -4.23 -4.87
C THR A 180 5.28 -3.33 -6.08
N LEU A 181 5.93 -2.21 -5.82
CA LEU A 181 6.36 -1.23 -6.83
C LEU A 181 7.53 -0.39 -6.30
N LEU A 182 8.21 0.33 -7.19
CA LEU A 182 9.21 1.33 -6.82
C LEU A 182 8.58 2.73 -6.74
N ILE A 183 8.66 3.36 -5.57
CA ILE A 183 8.27 4.76 -5.31
C ILE A 183 9.54 5.56 -5.08
N ASN A 184 9.85 6.56 -5.91
CA ASN A 184 11.09 7.34 -5.84
C ASN A 184 12.34 6.45 -5.78
N ASN A 185 12.30 5.34 -6.53
CA ASN A 185 13.29 4.27 -6.56
C ASN A 185 13.43 3.44 -5.27
N ILE A 186 12.55 3.58 -4.29
CA ILE A 186 12.48 2.76 -3.08
C ILE A 186 11.39 1.69 -3.25
N LEU A 187 11.69 0.43 -2.93
CA LEU A 187 10.71 -0.65 -2.96
C LEU A 187 9.66 -0.45 -1.87
N ALA A 188 8.39 -0.49 -2.26
CA ALA A 188 7.27 -0.40 -1.34
C ALA A 188 6.23 -1.50 -1.62
N SER A 189 5.44 -1.83 -0.59
CA SER A 189 4.26 -2.67 -0.75
C SER A 189 3.10 -1.84 -1.32
N CYS A 190 2.19 -2.49 -2.05
CA CYS A 190 0.86 -1.95 -2.37
C CYS A 190 -0.11 -1.94 -1.18
N PHE A 191 0.31 -2.42 0.00
CA PHE A 191 -0.59 -2.80 1.09
C PHE A 191 -0.27 -2.04 2.37
N ALA A 192 -1.27 -1.93 3.21
CA ALA A 192 -1.24 -1.25 4.49
C ALA A 192 -2.23 -1.90 5.45
N ASN A 193 -2.16 -1.55 6.74
CA ASN A 193 -3.00 -2.02 7.85
C ASN A 193 -2.94 -3.52 8.18
N ILE A 194 -2.44 -4.35 7.26
CA ILE A 194 -2.22 -5.78 7.46
C ILE A 194 -0.73 -5.94 7.68
N ASN A 195 -0.32 -6.52 8.80
CA ASN A 195 1.10 -6.74 9.11
C ASN A 195 1.73 -7.84 8.24
N ASP A 196 0.91 -8.64 7.55
CA ASP A 196 1.34 -9.69 6.62
C ASP A 196 1.09 -9.30 5.15
N HIS A 197 2.17 -8.92 4.47
CA HIS A 197 2.17 -8.64 3.04
C HIS A 197 1.62 -9.80 2.20
N TYR A 198 1.92 -11.06 2.56
CA TYR A 198 1.48 -12.22 1.79
C TYR A 198 0.00 -12.48 1.98
N LEU A 199 -0.53 -12.30 3.19
CA LEU A 199 -1.97 -12.37 3.43
C LEU A 199 -2.73 -11.33 2.60
N ALA A 200 -2.25 -10.08 2.61
CA ALA A 200 -2.78 -9.01 1.77
C ALA A 200 -2.65 -9.31 0.26
N GLN A 201 -1.55 -9.96 -0.14
CA GLN A 201 -1.35 -10.41 -1.51
C GLN A 201 -2.39 -11.46 -1.92
N TYR A 202 -2.66 -12.44 -1.06
CA TYR A 202 -3.64 -13.51 -1.31
C TYR A 202 -5.07 -12.98 -1.40
N SER A 203 -5.46 -12.07 -0.52
CA SER A 203 -6.80 -11.47 -0.57
C SER A 203 -7.08 -10.67 -1.84
N MET A 204 -6.03 -10.14 -2.47
CA MET A 204 -6.12 -9.38 -3.73
C MET A 204 -5.95 -10.26 -4.98
N ALA A 205 -5.76 -11.58 -4.84
CA ALA A 205 -5.76 -12.54 -5.95
C ALA A 205 -7.04 -12.51 -6.83
N PRO A 206 -8.26 -12.36 -6.29
CA PRO A 206 -9.49 -12.34 -7.10
C PRO A 206 -9.50 -11.17 -8.08
N PHE A 207 -9.09 -9.98 -7.64
CA PHE A 207 -8.96 -8.80 -8.48
C PHE A 207 -7.97 -9.00 -9.63
N ARG A 208 -6.82 -9.61 -9.34
CA ARG A 208 -5.82 -9.94 -10.36
C ARG A 208 -6.32 -10.97 -11.37
N TYR A 209 -7.06 -11.98 -10.90
CA TYR A 209 -7.68 -12.97 -11.78
C TYR A 209 -8.72 -12.33 -12.69
N TYR A 210 -9.59 -11.48 -12.14
CA TYR A 210 -10.60 -10.74 -12.91
C TYR A 210 -9.96 -9.80 -13.94
N TYR A 211 -8.90 -9.08 -13.57
CA TYR A 211 -8.11 -8.28 -14.49
C TYR A 211 -7.53 -9.10 -15.64
N LYS A 212 -6.87 -10.22 -15.33
CA LYS A 212 -6.33 -11.14 -16.35
C LYS A 212 -7.42 -11.69 -17.26
N PHE A 213 -8.56 -12.07 -16.71
CA PHE A 213 -9.68 -12.62 -17.46
C PHE A 213 -10.24 -11.58 -18.45
N THR A 214 -10.49 -10.36 -17.99
CA THR A 214 -11.04 -9.28 -18.83
C THR A 214 -10.07 -8.86 -19.94
N ARG A 215 -8.77 -8.78 -19.64
CA ARG A 215 -7.70 -8.61 -20.64
C ARG A 215 -7.68 -9.75 -21.66
N PHE A 216 -7.84 -11.00 -21.21
CA PHE A 216 -7.86 -12.18 -22.08
C PHE A 216 -9.03 -12.15 -23.07
N ILE A 217 -10.21 -11.70 -22.64
CA ILE A 217 -11.38 -11.53 -23.53
C ILE A 217 -11.43 -10.16 -24.23
N SER A 218 -10.31 -9.41 -24.24
CA SER A 218 -10.16 -8.10 -24.91
C SER A 218 -11.16 -7.03 -24.45
N LEU A 219 -11.66 -7.13 -23.22
CA LEU A 219 -12.41 -6.04 -22.60
C LEU A 219 -11.46 -4.93 -22.13
N HIS A 220 -11.87 -3.67 -22.32
CA HIS A 220 -11.13 -2.51 -21.85
C HIS A 220 -11.24 -2.36 -20.32
N ASP A 221 -10.23 -1.72 -19.71
CA ASP A 221 -10.02 -1.45 -18.26
C ASP A 221 -11.23 -1.79 -17.37
N PRO A 222 -11.21 -2.93 -16.65
CA PRO A 222 -12.35 -3.40 -15.87
C PRO A 222 -12.59 -2.58 -14.59
N PHE A 223 -11.62 -1.75 -14.19
CA PHE A 223 -11.69 -0.98 -12.95
C PHE A 223 -11.92 0.51 -13.19
N ASN A 224 -11.67 1.04 -14.39
CA ASN A 224 -12.01 2.42 -14.76
C ASN A 224 -11.33 3.44 -13.82
N ILE A 225 -10.01 3.31 -13.71
CA ILE A 225 -9.14 3.95 -12.71
C ILE A 225 -9.19 5.48 -12.72
N ASN A 226 -9.56 6.08 -13.85
CA ASN A 226 -9.43 7.52 -14.09
C ASN A 226 -10.66 8.35 -13.67
N LYS A 227 -11.76 7.75 -13.19
CA LYS A 227 -13.04 8.47 -13.11
C LYS A 227 -13.48 8.96 -11.74
N THR A 228 -12.93 8.49 -10.63
CA THR A 228 -13.47 8.87 -9.31
C THR A 228 -12.39 9.17 -8.28
N GLU A 229 -12.48 10.36 -7.66
CA GLU A 229 -11.88 10.61 -6.35
C GLU A 229 -12.64 9.80 -5.30
N GLY A 230 -11.94 9.20 -4.36
CA GLY A 230 -12.51 8.28 -3.39
C GLY A 230 -11.80 6.93 -3.32
N LEU A 231 -12.26 6.13 -2.36
CA LEU A 231 -12.01 4.70 -2.34
C LEU A 231 -12.71 4.08 -3.57
N HIS A 232 -12.00 3.19 -4.27
CA HIS A 232 -12.54 2.54 -5.45
C HIS A 232 -13.84 1.79 -5.13
N TRP A 233 -14.86 1.90 -6.00
CA TRP A 233 -16.20 1.39 -5.74
C TRP A 233 -16.22 -0.12 -5.42
N THR A 234 -15.34 -0.91 -6.06
CA THR A 234 -15.22 -2.35 -5.76
C THR A 234 -14.77 -2.59 -4.32
N VAL A 235 -13.82 -1.79 -3.84
CA VAL A 235 -13.29 -1.87 -2.48
C VAL A 235 -14.34 -1.38 -1.49
N ASN A 236 -15.05 -0.30 -1.81
CA ASN A 236 -16.16 0.20 -0.99
C ASN A 236 -17.28 -0.85 -0.86
N TYR A 237 -17.66 -1.50 -1.96
CA TYR A 237 -18.65 -2.57 -1.96
C TYR A 237 -18.19 -3.75 -1.09
N MET A 238 -16.91 -4.13 -1.16
CA MET A 238 -16.35 -5.16 -0.28
C MET A 238 -16.42 -4.79 1.19
N PHE A 239 -16.12 -3.55 1.57
CA PHE A 239 -16.26 -3.09 2.95
C PHE A 239 -17.72 -3.17 3.43
N HIS A 240 -18.67 -2.73 2.60
CA HIS A 240 -20.10 -2.82 2.93
C HIS A 240 -20.56 -4.27 3.07
N PHE A 241 -20.15 -5.13 2.15
CA PHE A 241 -20.53 -6.54 2.15
C PHE A 241 -19.90 -7.28 3.34
N ALA A 242 -18.63 -7.03 3.67
CA ALA A 242 -18.03 -7.67 4.84
C ALA A 242 -18.65 -7.21 6.16
N ARG A 243 -19.02 -5.92 6.28
CA ARG A 243 -19.81 -5.43 7.45
C ARG A 243 -21.17 -6.11 7.56
N TYR A 244 -21.78 -6.49 6.44
CA TYR A 244 -23.06 -7.18 6.40
C TYR A 244 -22.98 -8.65 6.89
N PHE A 245 -21.86 -9.35 6.64
CA PHE A 245 -21.66 -10.73 7.12
C PHE A 245 -21.00 -10.83 8.51
N ASN A 246 -20.47 -9.72 9.05
CA ASN A 246 -19.88 -9.64 10.40
C ASN A 246 -20.82 -8.99 11.44
N SER A 247 -22.15 -8.96 11.23
CA SER A 247 -23.07 -8.34 12.19
C SER A 247 -23.25 -9.11 13.51
N ASP A 248 -22.84 -10.38 13.58
CA ASP A 248 -23.08 -11.25 14.73
C ASP A 248 -21.81 -11.56 15.58
N VAL A 249 -20.68 -10.90 15.31
CA VAL A 249 -19.42 -11.07 16.10
C VAL A 249 -19.13 -9.82 16.97
N LEU A 250 -20.13 -8.96 17.20
CA LEU A 250 -19.97 -7.69 17.95
C LEU A 250 -20.69 -7.65 19.31
N PHE A 251 -21.09 -8.79 19.86
CA PHE A 251 -21.43 -8.93 21.27
C PHE A 251 -20.90 -10.25 21.81
N LEU A 252 -19.61 -10.26 22.19
CA LEU A 252 -19.04 -10.96 23.36
C LEU A 252 -17.54 -10.62 23.48
#